data_AF-A0A5Q4SWD1-F1
#
_entry.id   AF-A0A5Q4SWD1-F1
#
_cell.length_a   1.000
_cell.length_b   1.000
_cell.length_c   1.000
_cell.angle_alpha   90.00
_cell.angle_beta   90.00
_cell.angle_gamma   90.00
#
_symmetry.space_group_name_H-M   'P 1'
#
loop_
_entity.id
_entity.type
_entity.pdbx_description
1 polymer ?
#
loop_
_entity_poly.entity_id
_entity_poly.type
_entity_poly.pdbx_seq_one_letter_code
_entity_poly.pdbx_strand_id
1 'polypeptide(L)'
;PLPQELACSMDDESIFGPVLWSMSLSSAITRKLLARYQIVVVELRDPSLTLERLYGEQRHDEQVRGERLAVLQAALLEAMAEHGLRRGITFHHRTMEARAFAEGLERVARRLHAADPERHPARVWSGWLSGESPAEDREDKLREFGRRAGRAVMSNCRVLSEGVDVPSVDCVALIDPKGSAVDIVQAIGRALRQKPGDDKLATLIVPVFLGDNETPEDMPYSGSYRPLIKVLAGLRAHDERAVEMLAIPQETSAAVSQASSWLGEAPESDGEEEQRLLLRFGTHR
;
A
#
# COMPACT_ATOMS: atom_id res chain seq x y z
N PRO A 1 21.57 24.03 -6.61
CA PRO A 1 21.23 23.36 -5.34
C PRO A 1 19.91 22.61 -5.49
N LEU A 2 19.91 21.29 -5.31
CA LEU A 2 18.68 20.47 -5.37
C LEU A 2 17.69 20.94 -4.28
N PRO A 3 16.37 21.00 -4.58
CA PRO A 3 15.36 21.34 -3.58
C PRO A 3 15.48 20.41 -2.36
N GLN A 4 15.24 20.97 -1.16
CA GLN A 4 15.35 20.29 0.13
C GLN A 4 14.42 19.06 0.29
N GLU A 5 13.57 18.80 -0.70
CA GLU A 5 12.60 17.69 -0.75
C GLU A 5 13.15 16.41 -1.40
N LEU A 6 14.33 16.45 -2.04
CA LEU A 6 15.02 15.27 -2.60
C LEU A 6 16.18 14.90 -1.69
N ALA A 7 15.95 13.98 -0.75
CA ALA A 7 16.99 13.56 0.21
C ALA A 7 18.22 12.94 -0.47
N CYS A 8 18.08 12.35 -1.66
CA CYS A 8 19.14 11.83 -2.52
C CYS A 8 18.67 11.87 -4.00
N SER A 9 19.60 12.07 -4.95
CA SER A 9 19.32 11.98 -6.40
C SER A 9 20.49 11.31 -7.14
N MET A 10 20.20 10.67 -8.28
CA MET A 10 21.18 10.11 -9.22
C MET A 10 21.34 10.95 -10.50
N ASP A 11 20.90 12.23 -10.49
CA ASP A 11 20.92 13.12 -11.67
C ASP A 11 22.33 13.52 -12.14
N ASP A 12 23.36 13.29 -11.32
CA ASP A 12 24.75 13.60 -11.71
C ASP A 12 25.31 12.53 -12.66
N GLU A 13 25.13 12.75 -13.96
CA GLU A 13 25.62 11.86 -15.01
C GLU A 13 27.15 11.70 -15.01
N SER A 14 27.90 12.64 -14.42
CA SER A 14 29.36 12.48 -14.31
C SER A 14 29.75 11.36 -13.34
N ILE A 15 28.86 11.04 -12.39
CA ILE A 15 29.03 9.96 -11.41
C ILE A 15 28.30 8.70 -11.87
N PHE A 16 27.05 8.82 -12.33
CA PHE A 16 26.16 7.68 -12.58
C PHE A 16 26.06 7.29 -14.06
N GLY A 17 26.56 8.12 -14.98
CA GLY A 17 26.33 7.98 -16.41
C GLY A 17 24.91 8.37 -16.83
N PRO A 18 24.63 8.42 -18.15
CA PRO A 18 23.30 8.71 -18.65
C PRO A 18 22.34 7.52 -18.44
N VAL A 19 21.05 7.82 -18.31
CA VAL A 19 20.00 6.78 -18.24
C VAL A 19 19.86 6.10 -19.60
N LEU A 20 20.36 4.87 -19.74
CA LEU A 20 20.24 4.10 -20.99
C LEU A 20 18.83 3.56 -21.24
N TRP A 21 18.09 3.24 -20.17
CA TRP A 21 16.74 2.70 -20.25
C TRP A 21 15.98 2.94 -18.94
N SER A 22 14.69 3.22 -19.04
CA SER A 22 13.80 3.38 -17.88
C SER A 22 12.46 2.68 -18.12
N MET A 23 11.86 2.17 -17.04
CA MET A 23 10.49 1.65 -17.04
C MET A 23 9.81 2.07 -15.75
N SER A 24 8.79 2.91 -15.90
CA SER A 24 7.97 3.35 -14.77
C SER A 24 7.07 2.22 -14.25
N LEU A 25 6.61 2.37 -13.01
CA LEU A 25 5.61 1.49 -12.40
C LEU A 25 4.36 1.42 -13.28
N SER A 26 3.88 2.58 -13.74
CA SER A 26 2.73 2.69 -14.63
C SER A 26 2.91 1.91 -15.95
N SER A 27 4.10 1.97 -16.57
CA SER A 27 4.43 1.19 -17.77
C SER A 27 4.43 -0.31 -17.49
N ALA A 28 4.99 -0.73 -16.35
CA ALA A 28 4.99 -2.13 -15.93
C ALA A 28 3.56 -2.68 -15.68
N ILE A 29 2.66 -1.87 -15.10
CA ILE A 29 1.26 -2.24 -14.90
C ILE A 29 0.52 -2.35 -16.25
N THR A 30 0.67 -1.36 -17.14
CA THR A 30 0.05 -1.38 -18.48
C THR A 30 0.50 -2.58 -19.31
N ARG A 31 1.78 -2.97 -19.18
CA ARG A 31 2.34 -4.17 -19.83
C ARG A 31 1.97 -5.48 -19.11
N LYS A 32 1.15 -5.43 -18.06
CA LYS A 32 0.75 -6.57 -17.22
C LYS A 32 1.93 -7.32 -16.59
N LEU A 33 3.06 -6.63 -16.39
CA LEU A 33 4.22 -7.15 -15.65
C LEU A 33 4.01 -7.04 -14.14
N LEU A 34 3.26 -6.03 -13.71
CA LEU A 34 2.85 -5.82 -12.32
C LEU A 34 1.33 -5.71 -12.24
N ALA A 35 0.78 -6.10 -11.09
CA ALA A 35 -0.64 -6.01 -10.77
C ALA A 35 -1.09 -4.56 -10.70
N ARG A 36 -2.34 -4.31 -11.07
CA ARG A 36 -3.02 -3.04 -10.75
C ARG A 36 -3.18 -2.94 -9.24
N TYR A 37 -3.31 -1.72 -8.72
CA TYR A 37 -3.54 -1.52 -7.31
C TYR A 37 -4.59 -0.47 -7.01
N GLN A 38 -5.17 -0.57 -5.83
CA GLN A 38 -6.06 0.43 -5.24
C GLN A 38 -5.62 0.72 -3.81
N ILE A 39 -5.87 1.95 -3.33
CA ILE A 39 -5.62 2.34 -1.94
C ILE A 39 -6.99 2.45 -1.25
N VAL A 40 -7.15 1.70 -0.16
CA VAL A 40 -8.34 1.71 0.70
C VAL A 40 -7.94 2.39 2.01
N VAL A 41 -8.47 3.58 2.23
CA VAL A 41 -8.29 4.32 3.48
C VAL A 41 -9.38 3.88 4.43
N VAL A 42 -9.00 3.29 5.57
CA VAL A 42 -9.96 2.87 6.59
C VAL A 42 -9.99 3.93 7.68
N GLU A 43 -11.04 4.73 7.68
CA GLU A 43 -11.26 5.78 8.67
C GLU A 43 -11.74 5.16 9.98
N LEU A 44 -10.96 5.38 11.05
CA LEU A 44 -11.20 4.80 12.37
C LEU A 44 -11.62 5.91 13.32
N ARG A 45 -12.82 5.74 13.90
CA ARG A 45 -13.33 6.59 14.97
C ARG A 45 -13.66 5.70 16.15
N ASP A 46 -12.96 5.92 17.24
CA ASP A 46 -13.21 5.24 18.50
C ASP A 46 -13.12 6.27 19.64
N PRO A 47 -14.22 6.55 20.37
CA PRO A 47 -14.22 7.51 21.47
C PRO A 47 -13.21 7.18 22.58
N SER A 48 -12.83 5.91 22.71
CA SER A 48 -11.78 5.49 23.65
C SER A 48 -10.38 5.77 23.11
N LEU A 49 -10.18 5.94 21.80
CA LEU A 49 -8.87 6.18 21.19
C LEU A 49 -8.79 7.57 20.56
N THR A 50 -8.94 8.61 21.40
CA THR A 50 -8.74 9.99 20.95
C THR A 50 -7.31 10.20 20.45
N LEU A 51 -7.12 11.18 19.55
CA LEU A 51 -5.79 11.54 19.03
C LEU A 51 -4.80 11.87 20.15
N GLU A 52 -5.26 12.48 21.24
CA GLU A 52 -4.46 12.76 22.43
C GLU A 52 -3.93 11.46 23.08
N ARG A 53 -4.78 10.45 23.26
CA ARG A 53 -4.35 9.15 23.80
C ARG A 53 -3.39 8.42 22.85
N LEU A 54 -3.62 8.52 21.55
CA LEU A 54 -2.82 7.82 20.52
C LEU A 54 -1.45 8.46 20.27
N TYR A 55 -1.33 9.78 20.39
CA TYR A 55 -0.11 10.52 20.04
C TYR A 55 0.60 11.19 21.23
N GLY A 56 -0.10 11.39 22.35
CA GLY A 56 0.40 11.96 23.60
C GLY A 56 1.17 10.97 24.48
N GLU A 57 1.23 11.24 25.79
CA GLU A 57 2.03 10.44 26.74
C GLU A 57 1.46 9.03 26.93
N GLN A 58 0.13 8.91 26.98
CA GLN A 58 -0.61 7.66 27.18
C GLN A 58 -0.47 6.65 26.03
N ARG A 59 0.15 7.04 24.91
CA ARG A 59 0.39 6.12 23.78
C ARG A 59 1.26 4.92 24.16
N HIS A 60 2.03 5.05 25.24
CA HIS A 60 2.88 3.99 25.77
C HIS A 60 2.16 3.16 26.82
N ASP A 61 0.91 3.47 27.17
CA ASP A 61 0.12 2.65 28.08
C ASP A 61 -0.22 1.33 27.40
N GLU A 62 -0.11 0.24 28.15
CA GLU A 62 -0.40 -1.10 27.63
C GLU A 62 -1.88 -1.23 27.21
N GLN A 63 -2.78 -0.62 27.99
CA GLN A 63 -4.20 -0.58 27.70
C GLN A 63 -4.51 0.13 26.37
N VAL A 64 -3.97 1.34 26.16
CA VAL A 64 -4.15 2.10 24.91
C VAL A 64 -3.59 1.34 23.72
N ARG A 65 -2.42 0.72 23.87
CA ARG A 65 -1.81 -0.10 22.82
C ARG A 65 -2.68 -1.31 22.47
N GLY A 66 -3.23 -1.99 23.47
CA GLY A 66 -4.13 -3.12 23.29
C GLY A 66 -5.43 -2.75 22.58
N GLU A 67 -6.07 -1.66 23.02
CA GLU A 67 -7.28 -1.09 22.40
C GLU A 67 -7.00 -0.72 20.93
N ARG A 68 -5.92 0.02 20.66
CA ARG A 68 -5.49 0.40 19.32
C ARG A 68 -5.30 -0.82 18.41
N LEU A 69 -4.59 -1.85 18.88
CA LEU A 69 -4.36 -3.07 18.09
C LEU A 69 -5.66 -3.82 17.79
N ALA A 70 -6.59 -3.88 18.75
CA ALA A 70 -7.88 -4.51 18.54
C ALA A 70 -8.72 -3.82 17.47
N VAL A 71 -8.73 -2.47 17.46
CA VAL A 71 -9.41 -1.68 16.43
C VAL A 71 -8.74 -1.89 15.06
N LEU A 72 -7.41 -1.89 14.99
CA LEU A 72 -6.68 -2.14 13.74
C LEU A 72 -6.89 -3.55 13.19
N GLN A 73 -6.97 -4.56 14.06
CA GLN A 73 -7.30 -5.94 13.70
C GLN A 73 -8.72 -6.03 13.12
N ALA A 74 -9.69 -5.37 13.76
CA ALA A 74 -11.07 -5.34 13.28
C ALA A 74 -11.16 -4.63 11.93
N ALA A 75 -10.53 -3.45 11.82
CA ALA A 75 -10.45 -2.65 10.60
C ALA A 75 -9.89 -3.44 9.41
N LEU A 76 -8.80 -4.19 9.63
CA LEU A 76 -8.22 -5.05 8.61
C LEU A 76 -9.22 -6.12 8.15
N LEU A 77 -9.85 -6.83 9.10
CA LEU A 77 -10.77 -7.92 8.77
C LEU A 77 -12.05 -7.42 8.09
N GLU A 78 -12.53 -6.24 8.46
CA GLU A 78 -13.64 -5.55 7.79
C GLU A 78 -13.30 -5.16 6.37
N ALA A 79 -12.16 -4.49 6.14
CA ALA A 79 -11.71 -4.16 4.80
C ALA A 79 -11.48 -5.41 3.94
N MET A 80 -10.94 -6.49 4.54
CA MET A 80 -10.81 -7.77 3.85
C MET A 80 -12.16 -8.38 3.48
N ALA A 81 -13.18 -8.23 4.32
CA ALA A 81 -14.52 -8.71 4.01
C ALA A 81 -15.17 -7.91 2.88
N GLU A 82 -15.12 -6.58 2.99
CA GLU A 82 -15.72 -5.65 2.04
C GLU A 82 -15.14 -5.80 0.63
N HIS A 83 -13.82 -5.97 0.52
CA HIS A 83 -13.13 -6.09 -0.77
C HIS A 83 -12.88 -7.55 -1.19
N GLY A 84 -13.44 -8.54 -0.50
CA GLY A 84 -13.31 -9.96 -0.86
C GLY A 84 -11.88 -10.51 -0.78
N LEU A 85 -11.04 -9.91 0.07
CA LEU A 85 -9.62 -10.23 0.21
C LEU A 85 -9.41 -11.47 1.09
N ARG A 86 -8.43 -12.29 0.73
CA ARG A 86 -8.15 -13.58 1.38
C ARG A 86 -6.76 -13.65 1.96
N ARG A 87 -5.75 -13.01 1.37
CA ARG A 87 -4.35 -13.17 1.77
C ARG A 87 -3.71 -11.81 1.97
N GLY A 88 -3.62 -11.42 3.23
CA GLY A 88 -3.06 -10.15 3.63
C GLY A 88 -1.67 -10.26 4.22
N ILE A 89 -0.85 -9.25 3.97
CA ILE A 89 0.35 -8.98 4.77
C ILE A 89 0.17 -7.67 5.52
N THR A 90 0.56 -7.64 6.79
CA THR A 90 0.56 -6.42 7.59
C THR A 90 1.99 -5.99 7.90
N PHE A 91 2.28 -4.70 7.73
CA PHE A 91 3.57 -4.11 8.06
C PHE A 91 3.48 -3.31 9.35
N HIS A 92 4.37 -3.64 10.29
CA HIS A 92 4.46 -3.04 11.61
C HIS A 92 5.86 -2.45 11.81
N HIS A 93 5.93 -1.41 12.63
CA HIS A 93 7.21 -0.78 12.93
C HIS A 93 8.00 -1.46 14.05
N ARG A 94 7.32 -2.25 14.90
CA ARG A 94 7.89 -2.95 16.05
C ARG A 94 7.56 -4.44 16.00
N THR A 95 8.54 -5.27 16.34
CA THR A 95 8.38 -6.74 16.43
C THR A 95 7.31 -7.14 17.44
N MET A 96 7.31 -6.48 18.61
CA MET A 96 6.30 -6.68 19.65
C MET A 96 4.87 -6.38 19.17
N GLU A 97 4.67 -5.36 18.32
CA GLU A 97 3.36 -5.04 17.77
C GLU A 97 2.94 -6.02 16.67
N ALA A 98 3.87 -6.41 15.78
CA ALA A 98 3.60 -7.44 14.77
C ALA A 98 3.16 -8.76 15.41
N ARG A 99 3.83 -9.16 16.50
CA ARG A 99 3.51 -10.35 17.28
C ARG A 99 2.15 -10.23 17.96
N ALA A 100 1.91 -9.15 18.72
CA ALA A 100 0.65 -8.92 19.41
C ALA A 100 -0.54 -8.82 18.42
N PHE A 101 -0.31 -8.21 17.27
CA PHE A 101 -1.30 -8.15 16.19
C PHE A 101 -1.64 -9.55 15.67
N ALA A 102 -0.65 -10.39 15.42
CA ALA A 102 -0.91 -11.75 14.96
C ALA A 102 -1.61 -12.61 16.02
N GLU A 103 -1.17 -12.55 17.27
CA GLU A 103 -1.73 -13.33 18.38
C GLU A 103 -3.18 -12.92 18.70
N GLY A 104 -3.53 -11.65 18.58
CA GLY A 104 -4.88 -11.15 18.84
C GLY A 104 -5.87 -11.32 17.70
N LEU A 105 -5.40 -11.51 16.46
CA LEU A 105 -6.24 -11.47 15.26
C LEU A 105 -7.34 -12.54 15.27
N GLU A 106 -7.01 -13.76 15.69
CA GLU A 106 -7.98 -14.86 15.73
C GLU A 106 -9.12 -14.57 16.72
N ARG A 107 -8.80 -13.95 17.87
CA ARG A 107 -9.80 -13.55 18.86
C ARG A 107 -10.75 -12.49 18.30
N VAL A 108 -10.23 -11.51 17.58
CA VAL A 108 -11.06 -10.48 16.93
C VAL A 108 -11.90 -11.08 15.82
N ALA A 109 -11.33 -11.94 14.98
CA ALA A 109 -12.06 -12.64 13.92
C ALA A 109 -13.26 -13.43 14.45
N ARG A 110 -13.10 -14.15 15.56
CA ARG A 110 -14.22 -14.88 16.20
C ARG A 110 -15.31 -13.95 16.69
N ARG A 111 -14.98 -12.77 17.23
CA ARG A 111 -15.97 -11.77 17.67
C ARG A 111 -16.74 -11.20 16.49
N LEU A 112 -16.04 -10.84 15.41
CA LEU A 112 -16.67 -10.35 14.18
C LEU A 112 -17.57 -11.42 13.54
N HIS A 113 -17.11 -12.66 13.48
CA HIS A 113 -17.93 -13.79 13.00
C HIS A 113 -19.17 -14.03 13.87
N ALA A 114 -19.07 -13.90 15.20
CA ALA A 114 -20.23 -14.05 16.07
C ALA A 114 -21.28 -12.94 15.85
N ALA A 115 -20.85 -11.74 15.44
CA ALA A 115 -21.73 -10.63 15.13
C ALA A 115 -22.34 -10.74 13.72
N ASP A 116 -21.55 -11.14 12.73
CA ASP A 116 -21.96 -11.31 11.33
C ASP A 116 -21.24 -12.52 10.69
N PRO A 117 -21.85 -13.72 10.79
CA PRO A 117 -21.28 -14.94 10.23
C PRO A 117 -21.20 -14.99 8.70
N GLU A 118 -22.01 -14.20 8.00
CA GLU A 118 -22.05 -14.18 6.53
C GLU A 118 -20.88 -13.36 5.97
N ARG A 119 -20.55 -12.25 6.62
CA ARG A 119 -19.46 -11.34 6.21
C ARG A 119 -18.08 -11.83 6.65
N HIS A 120 -18.00 -12.48 7.82
CA HIS A 120 -16.73 -12.87 8.43
C HIS A 120 -16.57 -14.38 8.57
N PRO A 121 -15.45 -14.99 8.15
CA PRO A 121 -15.25 -16.42 8.24
C PRO A 121 -15.01 -16.86 9.69
N ALA A 122 -15.45 -18.08 10.03
CA ALA A 122 -15.28 -18.67 11.36
C ALA A 122 -13.81 -18.86 11.76
N ARG A 123 -12.90 -18.96 10.80
CA ARG A 123 -11.47 -19.15 11.02
C ARG A 123 -10.66 -18.22 10.12
N VAL A 124 -9.71 -17.53 10.74
CA VAL A 124 -8.68 -16.73 10.07
C VAL A 124 -7.34 -17.25 10.55
N TRP A 125 -6.46 -17.62 9.62
CA TRP A 125 -5.09 -17.95 9.97
C TRP A 125 -4.29 -16.67 10.20
N SER A 126 -3.44 -16.68 11.22
CA SER A 126 -2.59 -15.54 11.58
C SER A 126 -1.19 -16.03 11.91
N GLY A 127 -0.18 -15.40 11.33
CA GLY A 127 1.23 -15.66 11.61
C GLY A 127 2.02 -14.37 11.71
N TRP A 128 3.23 -14.46 12.29
CA TRP A 128 4.15 -13.33 12.31
C TRP A 128 5.60 -13.72 12.10
N LEU A 129 6.37 -12.77 11.57
CA LEU A 129 7.80 -12.85 11.30
C LEU A 129 8.54 -11.58 11.77
N SER A 130 9.77 -11.75 12.25
CA SER A 130 10.77 -10.69 12.48
C SER A 130 12.09 -11.00 11.74
N GLY A 131 12.96 -9.99 11.60
CA GLY A 131 14.29 -10.18 11.00
C GLY A 131 15.17 -11.15 11.78
N GLU A 132 14.82 -11.39 13.04
CA GLU A 132 15.47 -12.35 13.94
C GLU A 132 14.91 -13.78 13.79
N SER A 133 13.83 -13.97 13.02
CA SER A 133 13.27 -15.30 12.79
C SER A 133 14.25 -16.17 12.00
N PRO A 134 14.58 -17.38 12.49
CA PRO A 134 15.44 -18.34 11.76
C PRO A 134 14.97 -18.57 10.33
N ALA A 135 15.90 -18.87 9.42
CA ALA A 135 15.59 -19.06 8.01
C ALA A 135 14.57 -20.18 7.78
N GLU A 136 14.74 -21.31 8.47
CA GLU A 136 13.83 -22.46 8.42
C GLU A 136 12.42 -22.08 8.91
N ASP A 137 12.30 -21.46 10.09
CA ASP A 137 11.02 -20.98 10.62
C ASP A 137 10.31 -20.00 9.67
N ARG A 138 11.09 -19.12 9.03
CA ARG A 138 10.57 -18.14 8.07
C ARG A 138 10.02 -18.85 6.83
N GLU A 139 10.76 -19.79 6.26
CA GLU A 139 10.33 -20.56 5.09
C GLU A 139 9.08 -21.38 5.39
N ASP A 140 9.02 -22.04 6.54
CA ASP A 140 7.87 -22.86 6.92
C ASP A 140 6.61 -22.05 7.15
N LYS A 141 6.71 -20.91 7.85
CA LYS A 141 5.58 -19.99 8.04
C LYS A 141 5.08 -19.40 6.73
N LEU A 142 5.97 -19.04 5.80
CA LEU A 142 5.57 -18.52 4.49
C LEU A 142 4.94 -19.60 3.61
N ARG A 143 5.47 -20.82 3.66
CA ARG A 143 4.90 -21.99 2.98
C ARG A 143 3.51 -22.32 3.51
N GLU A 144 3.35 -22.28 4.83
CA GLU A 144 2.06 -22.47 5.49
C GLU A 144 1.08 -21.38 5.05
N PHE A 145 1.46 -20.10 5.16
CA PHE A 145 0.67 -18.95 4.71
C PHE A 145 0.19 -19.09 3.26
N GLY A 146 1.08 -19.47 2.34
CA GLY A 146 0.74 -19.63 0.93
C GLY A 146 -0.22 -20.79 0.63
N ARG A 147 -0.29 -21.80 1.51
CA ARG A 147 -1.13 -23.00 1.36
C ARG A 147 -2.47 -22.91 2.11
N ARG A 148 -2.67 -21.91 2.97
CA ARG A 148 -3.89 -21.80 3.76
C ARG A 148 -5.11 -21.57 2.86
N ALA A 149 -6.13 -22.40 3.07
CA ALA A 149 -7.47 -22.16 2.55
C ALA A 149 -8.19 -21.15 3.46
N GLY A 150 -8.97 -20.25 2.86
CA GLY A 150 -9.67 -19.19 3.58
C GLY A 150 -8.83 -17.92 3.78
N ARG A 151 -9.23 -17.09 4.76
CA ARG A 151 -8.51 -15.85 5.09
C ARG A 151 -7.24 -16.15 5.88
N ALA A 152 -6.13 -15.57 5.46
CA ALA A 152 -4.83 -15.70 6.08
C ALA A 152 -4.13 -14.33 6.14
N VAL A 153 -3.54 -14.00 7.28
CA VAL A 153 -2.79 -12.76 7.49
C VAL A 153 -1.41 -13.05 8.03
N MET A 154 -0.38 -12.51 7.39
CA MET A 154 1.00 -12.56 7.85
C MET A 154 1.45 -11.18 8.33
N SER A 155 1.73 -11.05 9.62
CA SER A 155 2.31 -9.85 10.21
C SER A 155 3.82 -9.85 10.10
N ASN A 156 4.42 -8.71 9.77
CA ASN A 156 5.87 -8.61 9.70
C ASN A 156 6.41 -7.28 10.22
N CYS A 157 7.65 -7.32 10.69
CA CYS A 157 8.44 -6.15 11.04
C CYS A 157 9.83 -6.26 10.40
N ARG A 158 10.07 -5.50 9.32
CA ARG A 158 11.36 -5.41 8.60
C ARG A 158 11.94 -6.74 8.08
N VAL A 159 11.10 -7.71 7.71
CA VAL A 159 11.54 -9.07 7.30
C VAL A 159 11.30 -9.37 5.84
N LEU A 160 10.32 -8.70 5.24
CA LEU A 160 9.92 -8.93 3.86
C LEU A 160 10.62 -7.97 2.89
N SER A 161 11.65 -7.26 3.34
CA SER A 161 12.33 -6.22 2.57
C SER A 161 13.26 -6.80 1.48
N GLU A 162 13.96 -7.93 1.69
CA GLU A 162 14.91 -8.46 0.69
C GLU A 162 14.99 -10.01 0.70
N GLY A 163 15.15 -10.63 -0.48
CA GLY A 163 15.49 -12.07 -0.62
C GLY A 163 14.42 -13.11 -0.30
N VAL A 164 13.21 -12.71 0.12
CA VAL A 164 12.14 -13.62 0.52
C VAL A 164 11.07 -13.73 -0.58
N ASP A 165 10.78 -14.96 -1.02
CA ASP A 165 9.66 -15.23 -1.94
C ASP A 165 8.35 -15.30 -1.14
N VAL A 166 7.53 -14.28 -1.30
CA VAL A 166 6.25 -14.16 -0.62
C VAL A 166 5.16 -14.72 -1.55
N PRO A 167 4.31 -15.65 -1.07
CA PRO A 167 3.18 -16.14 -1.86
C PRO A 167 2.32 -14.98 -2.39
N SER A 168 1.63 -15.17 -3.52
CA SER A 168 0.75 -14.12 -4.05
C SER A 168 -0.29 -13.70 -3.00
N VAL A 169 -0.25 -12.42 -2.62
CA VAL A 169 -1.15 -11.75 -1.68
C VAL A 169 -2.09 -10.80 -2.41
N ASP A 170 -3.34 -10.70 -1.98
CA ASP A 170 -4.31 -9.77 -2.56
C ASP A 170 -4.36 -8.43 -1.82
N CYS A 171 -3.86 -8.35 -0.58
CA CYS A 171 -3.74 -7.08 0.13
C CYS A 171 -2.47 -6.90 0.97
N VAL A 172 -2.10 -5.64 1.14
CA VAL A 172 -1.06 -5.17 2.07
C VAL A 172 -1.66 -4.11 2.97
N ALA A 173 -1.53 -4.28 4.27
CA ALA A 173 -1.97 -3.30 5.25
C ALA A 173 -0.78 -2.63 5.93
N LEU A 174 -0.75 -1.30 5.90
CA LEU A 174 0.31 -0.48 6.48
C LEU A 174 -0.16 0.01 7.85
N ILE A 175 -0.03 -0.85 8.86
CA ILE A 175 -0.65 -0.67 10.18
C ILE A 175 0.01 0.47 10.97
N ASP A 176 1.34 0.56 10.91
CA ASP A 176 2.08 1.72 11.41
C ASP A 176 3.30 2.02 10.52
N PRO A 177 3.13 2.85 9.47
CA PRO A 177 4.21 3.25 8.59
C PRO A 177 5.14 4.24 9.30
N LYS A 178 5.99 3.73 10.19
CA LYS A 178 7.17 4.46 10.70
C LYS A 178 8.45 4.17 9.92
N GLY A 179 8.38 3.29 8.91
CA GLY A 179 9.48 3.04 7.96
C GLY A 179 9.73 4.22 7.01
N SER A 180 10.84 4.15 6.29
CA SER A 180 11.17 5.09 5.22
C SER A 180 10.19 4.95 4.04
N ALA A 181 10.11 5.97 3.19
CA ALA A 181 9.39 5.91 1.92
C ALA A 181 9.82 4.70 1.08
N VAL A 182 11.12 4.38 1.10
CA VAL A 182 11.72 3.24 0.39
C VAL A 182 11.21 1.91 0.95
N ASP A 183 11.16 1.74 2.28
CA ASP A 183 10.67 0.50 2.90
C ASP A 183 9.20 0.22 2.52
N ILE A 184 8.39 1.28 2.47
CA ILE A 184 6.97 1.21 2.09
C ILE A 184 6.84 0.78 0.63
N VAL A 185 7.65 1.32 -0.28
CA VAL A 185 7.57 0.96 -1.71
C VAL A 185 8.10 -0.44 -1.97
N GLN A 186 9.19 -0.84 -1.32
CA GLN A 186 9.67 -2.22 -1.42
C GLN A 186 8.59 -3.21 -0.96
N ALA A 187 7.93 -2.92 0.16
CA ALA A 187 6.80 -3.69 0.67
C ALA A 187 5.64 -3.79 -0.34
N ILE A 188 5.24 -2.66 -0.94
CA ILE A 188 4.18 -2.60 -1.95
C ILE A 188 4.59 -3.37 -3.22
N GLY A 189 5.80 -3.14 -3.72
CA GLY A 189 6.32 -3.77 -4.94
C GLY A 189 6.36 -5.30 -4.87
N ARG A 190 6.53 -5.88 -3.68
CA ARG A 190 6.37 -7.33 -3.47
C ARG A 190 4.93 -7.81 -3.64
N ALA A 191 3.97 -7.04 -3.15
CA ALA A 191 2.54 -7.39 -3.30
C ALA A 191 2.01 -7.17 -4.72
N LEU A 192 2.58 -6.20 -5.46
CA LEU A 192 2.26 -5.97 -6.87
C LEU A 192 2.79 -7.08 -7.80
N ARG A 193 3.62 -8.00 -7.30
CA ARG A 193 4.06 -9.15 -8.11
C ARG A 193 2.88 -10.01 -8.51
N GLN A 194 2.88 -10.39 -9.78
CA GLN A 194 1.94 -11.31 -10.39
C GLN A 194 2.65 -12.11 -11.49
N LYS A 195 2.05 -13.20 -11.96
CA LYS A 195 2.56 -13.83 -13.19
C LYS A 195 2.20 -12.91 -14.36
N PRO A 196 3.08 -12.77 -15.37
CA PRO A 196 2.78 -11.93 -16.52
C PRO A 196 1.44 -12.30 -17.16
N GLY A 197 0.55 -11.31 -17.31
CA GLY A 197 -0.78 -11.51 -17.86
C GLY A 197 -1.88 -11.88 -16.85
N ASP A 198 -1.54 -12.14 -15.59
CA ASP A 198 -2.53 -12.15 -14.51
C ASP A 198 -3.19 -10.75 -14.43
N ASP A 199 -4.49 -10.69 -14.11
CA ASP A 199 -5.23 -9.43 -13.90
C ASP A 199 -5.53 -9.23 -12.41
N LYS A 200 -4.49 -9.40 -11.59
CA LYS A 200 -4.59 -9.23 -10.15
C LYS A 200 -4.80 -7.76 -9.82
N LEU A 201 -5.72 -7.49 -8.88
CA LEU A 201 -5.86 -6.20 -8.22
C LEU A 201 -5.30 -6.32 -6.79
N ALA A 202 -4.21 -5.60 -6.51
CA ALA A 202 -3.63 -5.53 -5.17
C ALA A 202 -4.28 -4.39 -4.37
N THR A 203 -4.69 -4.67 -3.14
CA THR A 203 -5.32 -3.66 -2.26
C THR A 203 -4.35 -3.20 -1.19
N LEU A 204 -4.05 -1.90 -1.15
CA LEU A 204 -3.25 -1.28 -0.09
C LEU A 204 -4.19 -0.69 0.96
N ILE A 205 -4.21 -1.26 2.15
CA ILE A 205 -5.06 -0.83 3.27
C ILE A 205 -4.26 0.13 4.15
N VAL A 206 -4.78 1.34 4.35
CA VAL A 206 -4.18 2.37 5.19
C VAL A 206 -5.17 2.80 6.26
N PRO A 207 -5.05 2.31 7.50
CA PRO A 207 -5.89 2.76 8.60
C PRO A 207 -5.50 4.17 9.06
N VAL A 208 -6.51 5.02 9.28
CA VAL A 208 -6.37 6.41 9.72
C VAL A 208 -7.29 6.65 10.90
N PHE A 209 -6.72 6.91 12.08
CA PHE A 209 -7.50 7.34 13.25
C PHE A 209 -7.84 8.81 13.10
N LEU A 210 -9.12 9.14 13.03
CA LEU A 210 -9.61 10.51 12.89
C LEU A 210 -9.97 11.11 14.24
N GLY A 211 -9.71 12.41 14.38
CA GLY A 211 -10.19 13.21 15.49
C GLY A 211 -11.68 13.49 15.41
N ASP A 212 -12.22 14.07 16.48
CA ASP A 212 -13.62 14.50 16.53
C ASP A 212 -13.88 15.52 15.42
N ASN A 213 -14.92 15.28 14.62
CA ASN A 213 -15.34 16.12 13.49
C ASN A 213 -14.32 16.29 12.35
N GLU A 214 -13.19 15.57 12.37
CA GLU A 214 -12.23 15.61 11.27
C GLU A 214 -12.82 14.98 10.00
N THR A 215 -12.66 15.62 8.85
CA THR A 215 -13.20 15.16 7.56
C THR A 215 -12.08 14.86 6.56
N PRO A 216 -12.36 14.16 5.45
CA PRO A 216 -11.39 13.96 4.37
C PRO A 216 -10.79 15.25 3.80
N GLU A 217 -11.55 16.36 3.83
CA GLU A 217 -11.11 17.67 3.35
C GLU A 217 -9.96 18.26 4.20
N ASP A 218 -9.83 17.81 5.45
CA ASP A 218 -8.78 18.24 6.38
C ASP A 218 -7.43 17.54 6.14
N MET A 219 -7.38 16.55 5.23
CA MET A 219 -6.22 15.71 4.95
C MET A 219 -4.90 16.48 4.75
N PRO A 220 -4.84 17.62 4.03
CA PRO A 220 -3.57 18.35 3.84
C PRO A 220 -2.99 18.92 5.14
N TYR A 221 -3.82 19.17 6.14
CA TYR A 221 -3.46 19.89 7.36
C TYR A 221 -3.50 19.01 8.61
N SER A 222 -4.07 17.81 8.51
CA SER A 222 -4.23 16.91 9.64
C SER A 222 -3.06 15.94 9.82
N GLY A 223 -2.61 15.85 11.08
CA GLY A 223 -1.63 14.84 11.50
C GLY A 223 -2.16 13.40 11.43
N SER A 224 -3.47 13.20 11.43
CA SER A 224 -4.12 11.89 11.35
C SER A 224 -3.80 11.18 10.03
N TYR A 225 -3.78 11.94 8.92
CA TYR A 225 -3.50 11.42 7.58
C TYR A 225 -2.01 11.26 7.26
N ARG A 226 -1.12 11.55 8.21
CA ARG A 226 0.32 11.37 8.04
C ARG A 226 0.71 9.96 7.55
N PRO A 227 0.09 8.85 8.00
CA PRO A 227 0.32 7.52 7.43
C PRO A 227 0.06 7.49 5.93
N LEU A 228 -1.11 7.98 5.48
CA LEU A 228 -1.49 8.02 4.07
C LEU A 228 -0.55 8.90 3.25
N ILE A 229 -0.22 10.10 3.73
CA ILE A 229 0.74 11.01 3.08
C ILE A 229 2.09 10.33 2.87
N LYS A 230 2.58 9.55 3.84
CA LYS A 230 3.84 8.79 3.68
C LYS A 230 3.74 7.72 2.60
N VAL A 231 2.61 7.03 2.48
CA VAL A 231 2.38 6.02 1.43
C VAL A 231 2.38 6.70 0.06
N LEU A 232 1.64 7.79 -0.08
CA LEU A 232 1.57 8.56 -1.32
C LEU A 232 2.93 9.15 -1.71
N ALA A 233 3.66 9.72 -0.74
CA ALA A 233 5.01 10.23 -0.97
C ALA A 233 6.00 9.11 -1.35
N GLY A 234 5.88 7.93 -0.74
CA GLY A 234 6.64 6.75 -1.12
C GLY A 234 6.37 6.35 -2.57
N LEU A 235 5.11 6.22 -2.95
CA LEU A 235 4.72 5.91 -4.33
C LEU A 235 5.25 6.96 -5.32
N ARG A 236 5.14 8.25 -4.98
CA ARG A 236 5.66 9.37 -5.80
C ARG A 236 7.16 9.28 -6.05
N ALA A 237 7.94 8.89 -5.04
CA ALA A 237 9.40 8.79 -5.16
C ALA A 237 9.88 7.74 -6.17
N HIS A 238 9.02 6.79 -6.55
CA HIS A 238 9.34 5.73 -7.52
C HIS A 238 8.64 5.89 -8.87
N ASP A 239 7.59 6.71 -8.93
CA ASP A 239 6.91 7.10 -10.17
C ASP A 239 6.19 8.44 -9.94
N GLU A 240 6.71 9.53 -10.53
CA GLU A 240 6.08 10.85 -10.47
C GLU A 240 4.63 10.82 -10.98
N ARG A 241 4.31 9.91 -11.92
CA ARG A 241 2.97 9.72 -12.50
C ARG A 241 2.07 8.79 -11.68
N ALA A 242 2.59 8.04 -10.72
CA ALA A 242 1.77 7.12 -9.91
C ALA A 242 0.78 7.86 -9.01
N VAL A 243 1.09 9.10 -8.59
CA VAL A 243 0.17 9.95 -7.84
C VAL A 243 -0.89 10.55 -8.77
N GLU A 244 -0.53 10.89 -10.00
CA GLU A 244 -1.48 11.43 -11.00
C GLU A 244 -2.56 10.39 -11.37
N MET A 245 -2.20 9.10 -11.44
CA MET A 245 -3.14 8.00 -11.69
C MET A 245 -4.16 7.78 -10.56
N LEU A 246 -3.85 8.19 -9.32
CA LEU A 246 -4.77 8.15 -8.18
C LEU A 246 -5.80 9.29 -8.21
N ALA A 247 -5.49 10.40 -8.89
CA ALA A 247 -6.39 11.55 -9.05
C ALA A 247 -7.41 11.35 -10.18
N ILE A 248 -7.22 10.33 -11.03
CA ILE A 248 -8.17 9.96 -12.08
C ILE A 248 -9.12 8.92 -11.47
N PRO A 249 -10.44 9.20 -11.38
CA PRO A 249 -11.43 8.19 -11.03
C PRO A 249 -11.22 6.98 -11.94
N GLN A 250 -10.94 5.81 -11.36
CA GLN A 250 -10.76 4.56 -12.10
C GLN A 250 -12.13 4.03 -12.56
N GLU A 251 -12.90 4.86 -13.27
CA GLU A 251 -13.90 4.34 -14.19
C GLU A 251 -13.15 3.75 -15.37
N THR A 252 -13.58 2.56 -15.80
CA THR A 252 -13.09 1.79 -16.96
C THR A 252 -12.77 2.69 -18.15
N SER A 253 -11.54 3.20 -18.22
CA SER A 253 -11.09 4.03 -19.33
C SER A 253 -10.11 3.23 -20.15
N ALA A 254 -10.66 2.68 -21.23
CA ALA A 254 -9.89 2.13 -22.33
C ALA A 254 -8.98 3.21 -22.91
N ALA A 255 -7.71 2.85 -23.11
CA ALA A 255 -6.76 3.52 -24.00
C ALA A 255 -6.45 5.00 -23.73
N VAL A 256 -5.42 5.24 -22.91
CA VAL A 256 -4.49 6.36 -23.16
C VAL A 256 -3.11 5.78 -23.44
N SER A 257 -2.92 5.45 -24.71
CA SER A 257 -1.63 5.15 -25.30
C SER A 257 -0.79 6.42 -25.33
N GLN A 258 0.25 6.49 -24.51
CA GLN A 258 1.52 7.09 -24.94
C GLN A 258 2.62 6.07 -24.72
N ALA A 259 2.66 5.10 -25.64
CA ALA A 259 3.90 4.40 -25.94
C ALA A 259 4.92 5.46 -26.40
N SER A 260 6.14 5.38 -25.87
CA SER A 260 7.31 6.13 -26.32
C SER A 260 7.39 6.20 -27.85
N SER A 261 7.58 7.39 -28.40
CA SER A 261 7.71 7.62 -29.83
C SER A 261 9.00 7.00 -30.40
N TRP A 262 8.78 6.11 -31.37
CA TRP A 262 9.55 5.70 -32.56
C TRP A 262 11.06 5.38 -32.47
N LEU A 263 11.40 4.16 -32.89
CA LEU A 263 12.69 3.81 -33.48
C LEU A 263 12.71 4.30 -34.95
N GLY A 264 13.27 5.49 -35.21
CA GLY A 264 13.40 6.12 -36.54
C GLY A 264 13.66 7.62 -36.46
N GLU A 265 14.00 8.28 -37.58
CA GLU A 265 14.27 9.73 -37.61
C GLU A 265 13.02 10.59 -37.35
N ALA A 266 13.22 11.67 -36.59
CA ALA A 266 12.20 12.53 -36.00
C ALA A 266 11.60 13.55 -37.00
N PRO A 267 10.34 13.98 -36.82
CA PRO A 267 9.72 15.04 -37.63
C PRO A 267 10.35 16.42 -37.37
N GLU A 268 10.42 17.26 -38.40
CA GLU A 268 11.33 18.43 -38.45
C GLU A 268 10.82 19.74 -37.80
N SER A 269 9.64 19.82 -37.17
CA SER A 269 9.30 20.99 -36.34
C SER A 269 8.12 20.81 -35.37
N ASP A 270 8.22 21.47 -34.20
CA ASP A 270 7.25 21.49 -33.11
C ASP A 270 5.90 22.17 -33.44
N GLY A 271 5.81 22.90 -34.56
CA GLY A 271 4.63 23.71 -34.91
C GLY A 271 3.40 22.93 -35.39
N GLU A 272 3.56 21.68 -35.82
CA GLU A 272 2.44 20.86 -36.34
C GLU A 272 1.75 20.01 -35.26
N GLU A 273 2.40 19.76 -34.10
CA GLU A 273 1.80 19.01 -32.98
C GLU A 273 0.78 19.85 -32.19
N GLU A 274 1.07 21.13 -31.92
CA GLU A 274 0.18 22.01 -31.15
C GLU A 274 -1.14 22.31 -31.89
N GLN A 275 -1.10 22.50 -33.20
CA GLN A 275 -2.30 22.86 -33.98
C GLN A 275 -3.33 21.74 -34.09
N ARG A 276 -2.95 20.46 -33.86
CA ARG A 276 -3.88 19.33 -33.85
C ARG A 276 -4.44 18.99 -32.46
N LEU A 277 -3.71 19.28 -31.39
CA LEU A 277 -4.17 19.03 -30.01
C LEU A 277 -5.23 20.06 -29.56
N LEU A 278 -5.13 21.30 -30.03
CA LEU A 278 -6.08 22.38 -29.68
C LEU A 278 -7.46 22.28 -30.35
N LEU A 279 -7.67 21.34 -31.28
CA LEU A 279 -8.95 21.16 -32.00
C LEU A 279 -9.90 20.12 -31.41
N ARG A 280 -9.64 19.57 -30.20
CA ARG A 280 -10.57 18.64 -29.52
C ARG A 280 -11.23 19.16 -28.24
N PHE A 281 -11.00 20.41 -27.87
CA PHE A 281 -11.78 21.11 -26.84
C PHE A 281 -12.69 22.14 -27.50
N GLY A 282 -13.73 21.66 -28.18
CA GLY A 282 -14.74 22.52 -28.77
C GLY A 282 -15.87 21.71 -29.38
N THR A 283 -17.10 22.00 -28.94
CA THR A 283 -18.41 21.51 -29.42
C THR A 283 -18.85 20.15 -28.86
N HIS A 284 -19.70 20.18 -27.81
CA HIS A 284 -21.17 20.02 -27.81
C HIS A 284 -21.58 18.55 -27.59
N ARG A 285 -22.55 18.18 -26.75
CA ARG A 285 -23.57 18.89 -25.98
C ARG A 285 -24.01 17.98 -24.84
#